data_AF-A0A7G8EYA0-F1
#
_entry.id   AF-A0A7G8EYA0-F1
#
_cell.length_a   1.000
_cell.length_b   1.000
_cell.length_c   1.000
_cell.angle_alpha   90.00
_cell.angle_beta   90.00
_cell.angle_gamma   90.00
#
_symmetry.space_group_name_H-M   'P 1'
#
loop_
_entity.id
_entity.type
_entity.pdbx_description
1 polymer ?
#
loop_
_entity_poly.entity_id
_entity_poly.type
_entity_poly.pdbx_seq_one_letter_code
_entity_poly.pdbx_strand_id
1 'polypeptide(L)' 'MIAALILALGMPALAQSNEELLQERLITPALYELLTRNGATTPEARTRVIVEACQANQLGPDVCDRPRRRDPGW' A
#
# COMPACT_ATOMS: atom_id res chain seq x y z
N MET A 1 36.54 -16.37 -22.53
CA MET A 1 35.10 -16.48 -22.25
C MET A 1 34.91 -16.23 -20.77
N ILE A 2 34.54 -15.01 -20.37
CA ILE A 2 34.31 -14.67 -18.95
C ILE A 2 32.80 -14.71 -18.74
N ALA A 3 32.38 -15.65 -17.91
CA ALA A 3 30.99 -15.84 -17.52
C ALA A 3 30.47 -14.57 -16.83
N ALA A 4 29.51 -13.90 -17.47
CA ALA A 4 28.74 -12.84 -16.84
C ALA A 4 27.76 -13.51 -15.86
N LEU A 5 28.17 -13.62 -14.59
CA LEU A 5 27.26 -13.85 -13.48
C LEU A 5 26.38 -12.59 -13.38
N ILE A 6 25.19 -12.65 -13.98
CA ILE A 6 24.12 -11.70 -13.69
C ILE A 6 23.66 -12.05 -12.27
N LEU A 7 24.22 -11.35 -11.29
CA LEU A 7 23.73 -11.28 -9.92
C LEU A 7 22.29 -10.76 -9.99
N ALA A 8 21.33 -11.67 -10.03
CA ALA A 8 19.93 -11.42 -9.77
C ALA A 8 19.75 -11.07 -8.27
N LEU A 9 20.35 -9.97 -7.84
CA LEU A 9 20.02 -9.32 -6.58
C LEU A 9 18.69 -8.61 -6.83
N GLY A 10 17.62 -9.24 -6.36
CA GLY A 10 16.26 -8.69 -6.43
C GLY A 10 16.28 -7.25 -5.93
N MET A 11 16.11 -6.32 -6.86
CA MET A 11 15.88 -4.92 -6.49
C MET A 11 14.65 -4.93 -5.58
N PRO A 12 14.70 -4.31 -4.38
CA PRO A 12 13.48 -4.11 -3.62
C PRO A 12 12.53 -3.37 -4.55
N ALA A 13 11.42 -4.01 -4.93
CA ALA A 13 10.38 -3.33 -5.68
C ALA A 13 10.04 -2.09 -4.86
N LEU A 14 10.38 -0.90 -5.37
CA LEU A 14 10.13 0.34 -4.67
C LEU A 14 8.63 0.39 -4.41
N ALA A 15 8.23 0.25 -3.15
CA ALA A 15 6.83 0.31 -2.80
C ALA A 15 6.34 1.72 -3.14
N GLN A 16 5.27 1.78 -3.92
CA GLN A 16 4.66 3.04 -4.33
C GLN A 16 4.33 3.90 -3.09
N SER A 17 4.72 5.17 -3.16
CA SER A 17 4.50 6.18 -2.14
C SER A 17 3.02 6.57 -2.07
N ASN A 18 2.60 7.19 -0.96
CA ASN A 18 1.22 7.67 -0.83
C ASN A 18 0.90 8.75 -1.87
N GLU A 19 1.88 9.57 -2.25
CA GLU A 19 1.71 10.61 -3.26
C GLU A 19 1.49 10.01 -4.65
N GLU A 20 2.30 9.04 -5.05
CA GLU A 20 2.11 8.31 -6.32
C GLU A 20 0.75 7.61 -6.36
N LEU A 21 0.35 6.97 -5.25
CA LEU A 21 -0.98 6.33 -5.14
C LEU A 21 -2.12 7.35 -5.32
N LEU A 22 -1.95 8.58 -4.82
CA LEU A 22 -2.92 9.67 -4.98
C LEU A 22 -2.93 10.18 -6.43
N GLN A 23 -1.76 10.39 -7.03
CA GLN A 23 -1.62 10.87 -8.41
C GLN A 23 -2.26 9.89 -9.41
N GLU A 24 -2.07 8.59 -9.20
CA GLU A 24 -2.68 7.53 -10.00
C GLU A 24 -4.16 7.26 -9.65
N ARG A 25 -4.72 8.02 -8.70
CA ARG A 25 -6.11 7.89 -8.23
C ARG A 25 -6.43 6.50 -7.66
N LEU A 26 -5.42 5.78 -7.16
CA LEU A 26 -5.57 4.48 -6.51
C LEU A 26 -6.08 4.63 -5.07
N ILE A 27 -5.85 5.78 -4.45
CA ILE A 27 -6.43 6.19 -3.17
C ILE A 27 -7.14 7.54 -3.30
N THR A 28 -8.08 7.80 -2.39
CA THR A 28 -8.79 9.09 -2.31
C THR A 28 -7.94 10.12 -1.56
N PRO A 29 -8.19 11.44 -1.73
CA PRO A 29 -7.52 12.48 -0.95
C PRO A 29 -7.66 12.30 0.57
N ALA A 30 -8.85 11.91 1.03
CA ALA A 30 -9.09 11.65 2.45
C ALA A 30 -8.23 10.48 2.98
N LEU A 31 -8.08 9.42 2.19
CA LEU A 31 -7.22 8.30 2.55
C LEU A 31 -5.73 8.69 2.53
N TYR A 32 -5.30 9.50 1.55
CA TYR A 32 -3.94 10.05 1.53
C TYR A 32 -3.61 10.83 2.80
N GLU A 33 -4.52 11.72 3.23
CA GLU A 33 -4.31 12.51 4.45
C GLU A 33 -4.24 11.64 5.70
N LEU A 34 -5.12 10.64 5.82
CA LEU A 34 -5.09 9.70 6.93
C LEU A 34 -3.74 8.98 7.00
N LEU A 35 -3.28 8.42 5.87
CA LEU A 35 -2.03 7.67 5.82
C LEU A 35 -0.83 8.55 6.14
N THR A 36 -0.79 9.77 5.61
CA THR A 36 0.29 10.74 5.84
C THR A 36 0.34 11.19 7.29
N ARG A 37 -0.80 11.52 7.92
CA ARG A 37 -0.86 11.90 9.35
C ARG A 37 -0.39 10.78 10.29
N ASN A 38 -0.60 9.53 9.89
CA ASN A 38 -0.16 8.35 10.66
C ASN A 38 1.25 7.87 10.27
N GLY A 39 1.96 8.57 9.36
CA GLY A 39 3.30 8.17 8.92
C GLY A 39 3.36 6.83 8.19
N ALA A 40 2.25 6.38 7.61
CA ALA A 40 2.14 5.08 6.95
C ALA A 40 2.74 5.12 5.53
N THR A 41 4.06 4.88 5.43
CA THR A 41 4.81 4.93 4.17
C THR A 41 5.00 3.57 3.48
N THR A 42 4.76 2.46 4.19
CA THR A 42 4.86 1.10 3.62
C THR A 42 3.48 0.47 3.40
N PRO A 43 3.34 -0.51 2.48
CA PRO A 43 2.08 -1.22 2.26
C PRO A 43 1.47 -1.81 3.54
N GLU A 44 2.30 -2.38 4.42
CA GLU A 44 1.88 -3.02 5.66
C GLU A 44 1.40 -1.98 6.67
N ALA A 45 2.13 -0.87 6.81
CA ALA A 45 1.74 0.24 7.67
C ALA A 45 0.42 0.87 7.20
N ARG A 46 0.25 1.06 5.89
CA ARG A 46 -1.01 1.55 5.31
C ARG A 46 -2.17 0.62 5.63
N THR A 47 -1.97 -0.69 5.46
CA THR A 47 -3.00 -1.69 5.75
C THR A 47 -3.44 -1.61 7.21
N ARG A 48 -2.49 -1.48 8.14
CA ARG A 48 -2.80 -1.34 9.57
C ARG A 48 -3.65 -0.10 9.86
N VAL A 49 -3.21 1.06 9.38
CA VAL A 49 -3.93 2.33 9.57
C VAL A 49 -5.33 2.28 8.97
N ILE A 50 -5.49 1.69 7.79
CA ILE A 50 -6.80 1.51 7.15
C ILE A 50 -7.71 0.64 8.02
N VAL A 51 -7.22 -0.49 8.52
CA VAL A 51 -8.01 -1.40 9.38
C VAL A 51 -8.43 -0.70 10.66
N GLU A 52 -7.51 0.00 11.34
CA GLU A 52 -7.80 0.73 12.57
C GLU A 52 -8.84 1.84 12.33
N ALA A 53 -8.69 2.62 11.26
CA ALA A 53 -9.62 3.68 10.91
C ALA A 53 -11.00 3.15 10.50
N CYS A 54 -11.07 2.01 9.82
CA CYS A 54 -12.34 1.33 9.52
C CYS A 54 -13.05 0.85 10.79
N GLN A 55 -12.31 0.25 11.74
CA GLN A 55 -12.86 -0.17 13.04
C GLN A 55 -13.35 1.03 13.87
N ALA A 56 -12.70 2.17 13.73
CA ALA A 56 -13.07 3.43 14.38
C ALA A 56 -14.18 4.21 13.64
N ASN A 57 -14.75 3.68 12.55
CA ASN A 57 -15.73 4.36 11.69
C ASN A 57 -15.24 5.72 11.12
N GLN A 58 -13.93 5.88 10.92
CA GLN A 58 -13.32 7.10 10.39
C GLN A 58 -13.22 7.09 8.85
N LEU A 59 -13.46 5.95 8.22
CA LEU A 59 -13.46 5.77 6.78
C LEU A 59 -14.82 5.26 6.30
N GLY A 60 -15.19 5.63 5.07
CA GLY A 60 -16.39 5.14 4.41
C GLY A 60 -16.28 3.67 3.96
N PRO A 61 -17.41 3.03 3.68
CA PRO A 61 -17.46 1.64 3.22
C PRO A 61 -16.72 1.42 1.89
N ASP A 62 -16.60 2.45 1.06
CA ASP A 62 -15.85 2.43 -0.20
C ASP A 62 -14.36 2.08 -0.01
N VAL A 63 -13.79 2.43 1.16
CA VAL A 63 -12.41 2.10 1.52
C VAL A 63 -12.35 0.80 2.31
N CYS A 64 -13.30 0.57 3.22
CA CYS A 64 -13.29 -0.57 4.14
C CYS A 64 -13.72 -1.89 3.49
N ASP A 65 -14.66 -1.83 2.53
CA ASP A 65 -15.20 -2.99 1.83
C ASP A 65 -14.43 -3.33 0.55
N ARG A 66 -13.34 -2.60 0.25
CA ARG A 66 -12.45 -2.97 -0.85
C ARG A 66 -12.04 -4.41 -0.61
N PRO A 67 -12.41 -5.35 -1.52
CA PRO A 67 -12.11 -6.75 -1.29
C PRO A 67 -10.60 -6.83 -1.18
N ARG A 68 -10.10 -7.22 0.00
CA ARG A 68 -8.75 -7.76 0.12
C ARG A 68 -8.72 -8.81 -0.99
N ARG A 69 -7.93 -8.60 -2.05
CA ARG A 69 -7.62 -9.68 -2.97
C ARG A 69 -7.18 -10.80 -2.05
N ARG A 70 -8.03 -11.82 -1.91
CA ARG A 70 -7.66 -13.07 -1.27
C ARG A 70 -6.40 -13.48 -1.99
N ASP A 71 -5.29 -13.42 -1.27
CA ASP A 71 -4.09 -14.13 -1.65
C ASP A 71 -4.54 -15.57 -1.94
N PRO A 72 -4.41 -16.09 -3.19
CA PRO A 72 -4.69 -17.48 -3.46
C PRO A 72 -3.47 -18.26 -2.99
N GLY A 73 -3.25 -18.27 -1.68
CA GLY A 73 -2.24 -19.10 -1.04
C GLY A 73 -2.78 -20.50 -0.85
N TRP A 74 -3.12 -21.20 -1.94
CA TRP A 74 -3.22 -22.66 -2.10
C TRP A 74 -3.12 -23.00 -3.59
#